data_AF-A0A848UVI9-F1
#
_entry.id   AF-A0A848UVI9-F1
#
_cell.length_a   1.000
_cell.length_b   1.000
_cell.length_c   1.000
_cell.angle_alpha   90.00
_cell.angle_beta   90.00
_cell.angle_gamma   90.00
#
_symmetry.space_group_name_H-M   'P 1'
#
loop_
_entity.id
_entity.type
_entity.pdbx_description
1 polymer ?
#
loop_
_entity_poly.entity_id
_entity_poly.type
_entity_poly.pdbx_seq_one_letter_code
_entity_poly.pdbx_strand_id
1 'polypeptide(L)'
;MEEVNIPLLKQICETPGAPGFERRISELVHEQLKGLVDEVHVDNMGNISALKKGRSDKRVMVAAHMDEIGFIVTHIDDKGFIRFHTLGGFDPKTLTSQRVIIHGK
;
A
#
# COMPACT_ATOMS: atom_id res chain seq x y z
N MET A 1 -10.40 -10.29 -23.57
CA MET A 1 -9.68 -9.75 -22.39
C MET A 1 -10.71 -9.63 -21.30
N GLU A 2 -10.45 -10.21 -20.12
CA GLU A 2 -11.25 -9.83 -18.96
C GLU A 2 -11.04 -8.34 -18.71
N GLU A 3 -12.15 -7.64 -18.48
CA GLU A 3 -12.15 -6.22 -18.15
C GLU A 3 -11.51 -6.01 -16.78
N VAL A 4 -10.76 -4.92 -16.62
CA VAL A 4 -10.17 -4.58 -15.32
C VAL A 4 -11.30 -4.38 -14.31
N ASN A 5 -11.17 -4.99 -13.12
CA ASN A 5 -12.09 -4.78 -12.02
C ASN A 5 -11.90 -3.36 -11.44
N ILE A 6 -12.58 -2.37 -12.04
CA ILE A 6 -12.52 -0.96 -11.66
C ILE A 6 -12.96 -0.73 -10.21
N PRO A 7 -14.01 -1.40 -9.68
CA PRO A 7 -14.35 -1.30 -8.26
C PRO A 7 -13.21 -1.69 -7.32
N LEU A 8 -12.55 -2.83 -7.57
CA LEU A 8 -11.43 -3.27 -6.74
C LEU A 8 -10.22 -2.34 -6.87
N LEU A 9 -9.90 -1.91 -8.10
CA LEU A 9 -8.81 -0.95 -8.32
C LEU A 9 -9.04 0.34 -7.52
N LYS A 10 -10.27 0.87 -7.56
CA LYS A 10 -10.64 2.04 -6.77
C LYS A 10 -10.42 1.80 -5.28
N GLN A 11 -10.88 0.66 -4.74
CA GLN A 11 -10.68 0.32 -3.33
C GLN A 11 -9.20 0.24 -2.95
N ILE A 12 -8.35 -0.37 -3.80
CA ILE A 12 -6.90 -0.43 -3.60
C ILE A 12 -6.31 0.99 -3.57
N CYS A 13 -6.65 1.83 -4.55
CA CYS A 13 -6.13 3.20 -4.64
C CYS A 13 -6.61 4.15 -3.54
N GLU A 14 -7.81 3.93 -2.98
CA GLU A 14 -8.35 4.76 -1.90
C GLU A 14 -7.94 4.26 -0.50
N THR A 15 -7.38 3.05 -0.39
CA THR A 15 -6.92 2.49 0.88
C THR A 15 -5.52 3.02 1.20
N PRO A 16 -5.34 3.80 2.27
CA PRO A 16 -4.05 4.42 2.52
C PRO A 16 -3.00 3.40 2.99
N GLY A 17 -1.80 3.51 2.45
CA GLY A 17 -0.69 2.56 2.65
C GLY A 17 0.68 3.23 2.56
N ALA A 18 0.87 4.35 3.26
CA ALA A 18 2.18 5.01 3.31
C ALA A 18 3.29 4.06 3.83
N PRO A 19 4.57 4.27 3.49
CA PRO A 19 5.64 3.33 3.80
C PRO A 19 5.79 3.16 5.32
N GLY A 20 5.76 1.92 5.80
CA GLY A 20 5.71 1.55 7.22
C GLY A 20 4.31 1.53 7.86
N PHE A 21 3.26 1.88 7.11
CA PHE A 21 1.86 1.94 7.56
C PHE A 21 0.90 1.18 6.63
N GLU A 22 1.37 0.11 5.99
CA GLU A 22 0.68 -0.65 4.93
C GLU A 22 -0.37 -1.64 5.45
N ARG A 23 -0.60 -1.73 6.77
CA ARG A 23 -1.48 -2.76 7.36
C ARG A 23 -2.87 -2.81 6.72
N ARG A 24 -3.49 -1.66 6.44
CA ARG A 24 -4.83 -1.61 5.85
C ARG A 24 -4.88 -2.18 4.43
N ILE A 25 -3.90 -1.81 3.60
CA ILE A 25 -3.84 -2.33 2.23
C ILE A 25 -3.43 -3.81 2.23
N SER A 26 -2.55 -4.22 3.13
CA SER A 26 -2.21 -5.63 3.34
C SER A 26 -3.44 -6.46 3.71
N GLU A 27 -4.25 -6.02 4.67
CA GLU A 27 -5.50 -6.70 5.04
C GLU A 27 -6.45 -6.83 3.84
N LEU A 28 -6.63 -5.75 3.06
CA LEU A 28 -7.44 -5.77 1.86
C LEU A 28 -6.92 -6.77 0.82
N VAL A 29 -5.62 -6.77 0.53
CA VAL A 29 -4.99 -7.71 -0.42
C VAL A 29 -5.13 -9.15 0.06
N HIS A 30 -4.92 -9.39 1.36
CA HIS A 30 -5.08 -10.71 1.97
C HIS A 30 -6.51 -11.24 1.78
N GLU A 31 -7.53 -10.41 1.98
CA GLU A 31 -8.93 -10.80 1.74
C GLU A 31 -9.20 -11.13 0.27
N GLN A 32 -8.65 -10.35 -0.68
CA GLN A 32 -8.82 -10.62 -2.11
C GLN A 32 -8.13 -11.91 -2.58
N LEU A 33 -7.09 -12.37 -1.87
CA LEU A 33 -6.38 -13.61 -2.20
C LEU A 33 -7.09 -14.87 -1.71
N LYS A 34 -8.06 -14.76 -0.80
CA LYS A 34 -8.78 -15.91 -0.24
C LYS A 34 -9.47 -16.72 -1.33
N GLY A 35 -9.20 -18.03 -1.34
CA GLY A 35 -9.78 -18.96 -2.32
C GLY A 35 -9.15 -18.93 -3.71
N LEU A 36 -8.21 -18.00 -3.98
CA LEU A 36 -7.48 -17.95 -5.25
C LEU A 36 -6.19 -18.76 -5.21
N VAL A 37 -5.51 -18.75 -4.07
CA VAL A 37 -4.19 -19.37 -3.85
C VAL A 37 -4.24 -20.51 -2.85
N ASP A 38 -3.20 -21.34 -2.82
CA ASP A 38 -3.18 -22.55 -1.99
C ASP A 38 -2.53 -22.30 -0.62
N GLU A 39 -1.57 -21.36 -0.55
CA GLU A 39 -0.94 -20.94 0.70
C GLU A 39 -0.73 -19.42 0.70
N VAL A 40 -0.91 -18.80 1.86
CA VAL A 40 -0.62 -17.37 2.09
C VAL A 40 0.24 -17.25 3.34
N HIS A 41 1.34 -16.51 3.22
CA HIS A 41 2.21 -16.18 4.33
C HIS A 41 2.30 -14.66 4.44
N VAL A 42 2.23 -14.16 5.68
CA VAL A 42 2.45 -12.75 6.01
C VAL A 42 3.68 -12.68 6.91
N ASP A 43 4.67 -11.89 6.52
CA ASP A 43 5.88 -11.73 7.33
C ASP A 43 5.67 -10.68 8.45
N ASN A 44 6.68 -10.50 9.30
CA ASN A 44 6.61 -9.56 10.42
C ASN A 44 6.54 -8.08 9.99
N MET A 45 6.90 -7.76 8.74
CA MET A 45 6.77 -6.42 8.17
C MET A 45 5.39 -6.21 7.53
N GLY A 46 4.60 -7.27 7.34
CA GLY A 46 3.30 -7.23 6.68
C GLY A 46 3.34 -7.53 5.19
N ASN A 47 4.46 -7.98 4.63
CA ASN A 47 4.49 -8.41 3.23
C ASN A 47 3.70 -9.70 3.05
N ILE A 48 2.98 -9.80 1.94
CA ILE A 48 2.18 -10.98 1.61
C ILE A 48 2.88 -11.80 0.53
N SER A 49 3.18 -13.05 0.85
CA SER A 49 3.64 -14.06 -0.11
C SER A 49 2.54 -15.08 -0.34
N ALA A 50 1.99 -15.12 -1.55
CA ALA A 50 0.92 -16.01 -1.94
C ALA A 50 1.41 -17.08 -2.93
N LEU A 51 1.22 -18.35 -2.60
CA LEU A 51 1.66 -19.49 -3.41
C LEU A 51 0.48 -20.17 -4.09
N LYS A 52 0.57 -20.25 -5.42
CA LYS A 52 -0.24 -21.18 -6.23
C LYS A 52 0.63 -22.34 -6.70
N LYS A 53 0.28 -23.57 -6.33
CA LYS A 53 1.00 -24.78 -6.70
C LYS A 53 0.78 -25.09 -8.17
N GLY A 54 1.86 -25.00 -8.95
CA GLY A 54 1.91 -25.44 -10.34
C GLY A 54 2.07 -26.96 -10.46
N ARG A 55 2.22 -27.42 -11.71
CA ARG A 55 2.42 -28.85 -12.04
C ARG A 55 3.88 -29.21 -12.34
N SER A 56 4.78 -28.23 -12.33
CA SER A 56 6.22 -28.38 -12.63
C SER A 56 7.05 -27.92 -11.44
N ASP A 57 8.30 -28.36 -11.43
CA ASP A 57 9.40 -27.93 -10.57
C ASP A 57 9.88 -26.48 -10.80
N LYS A 58 9.49 -25.84 -11.90
CA LYS A 58 9.82 -24.43 -12.19
C LYS A 58 9.02 -23.49 -11.30
N ARG A 59 9.65 -22.40 -10.87
CA ARG A 59 9.05 -21.34 -10.05
C ARG A 59 9.00 -20.03 -10.81
N VAL A 60 7.90 -19.30 -10.67
CA VAL A 60 7.70 -17.95 -11.22
C VAL A 60 7.22 -17.07 -10.07
N MET A 61 7.77 -15.85 -9.99
CA MET A 61 7.35 -14.84 -9.03
C MET A 61 6.80 -13.64 -9.80
N VAL A 62 5.61 -13.20 -9.39
CA VAL A 62 5.05 -11.90 -9.79
C VAL A 62 5.01 -11.06 -8.53
N ALA A 63 5.66 -9.90 -8.57
CA ALA A 63 5.81 -9.03 -7.42
C ALA A 63 5.28 -7.64 -7.74
N ALA A 64 4.62 -7.04 -6.75
CA ALA A 64 4.23 -5.65 -6.72
C ALA A 64 4.41 -5.14 -5.28
N HIS A 65 4.69 -3.85 -5.13
CA HIS A 65 4.77 -3.23 -3.80
C HIS A 65 3.39 -2.66 -3.43
N MET A 66 3.03 -2.72 -2.15
CA MET A 66 1.73 -2.27 -1.65
C MET A 66 1.74 -0.82 -1.19
N ASP A 67 2.93 -0.29 -0.92
CA ASP A 67 3.11 1.04 -0.39
C ASP A 67 2.88 2.11 -1.46
N GLU A 68 2.44 3.27 -1.00
CA GLU A 68 2.34 4.49 -1.79
C GLU A 68 3.28 5.56 -1.26
N ILE A 69 3.62 6.55 -2.09
CA ILE A 69 4.33 7.73 -1.61
C ILE A 69 3.45 8.51 -0.61
N GLY A 70 4.06 9.08 0.43
CA GLY A 70 3.32 9.77 1.48
C GLY A 70 4.16 10.75 2.28
N PHE A 71 3.67 11.08 3.48
CA PHE A 71 4.34 12.01 4.38
C PHE A 71 4.32 11.48 5.81
N ILE A 72 5.31 11.87 6.60
CA ILE A 72 5.34 11.65 8.04
C ILE A 72 5.42 12.98 8.78
N VAL A 73 4.52 13.17 9.75
CA VAL A 73 4.51 14.37 10.59
C VAL A 73 5.75 14.36 11.48
N THR A 74 6.46 15.48 11.51
CA THR A 74 7.71 15.64 12.27
C THR A 74 7.55 16.64 13.41
N HIS A 75 6.73 17.67 13.21
CA HIS A 75 6.54 18.74 14.17
C HIS A 75 5.20 19.44 13.95
N ILE A 76 4.61 19.94 15.03
CA ILE A 76 3.47 20.86 15.01
C ILE A 76 3.98 22.16 15.64
N ASP A 77 3.97 23.25 14.87
CA ASP A 77 4.47 24.53 15.35
C ASP A 77 3.47 25.27 16.25
N ASP A 78 3.93 26.35 16.91
CA ASP A 78 3.12 27.14 17.86
C ASP A 78 1.89 27.81 17.21
N LYS A 79 1.85 27.88 15.88
CA LYS A 79 0.72 28.42 15.11
C LYS A 79 -0.25 27.33 14.64
N GLY A 80 0.02 26.07 14.98
CA GLY A 80 -0.79 24.91 14.60
C GLY A 80 -0.51 24.38 13.20
N PHE A 81 0.57 24.80 12.53
CA PHE A 81 0.94 24.21 11.25
C PHE A 81 1.75 22.93 11.43
N ILE A 82 1.53 22.01 10.50
CA ILE A 82 2.21 20.71 10.46
C ILE A 82 3.44 20.80 9.57
N ARG A 83 4.57 20.34 10.08
CA ARG A 83 5.81 20.08 9.33
C ARG A 83 5.91 18.57 9.08
N PHE A 84 6.37 18.18 7.90
CA PHE A 84 6.47 16.78 7.52
C PHE A 84 7.74 16.49 6.71
N HIS A 85 8.17 15.23 6.74
CA HIS A 85 9.12 14.67 5.78
C HIS A 85 8.37 13.84 4.73
N THR A 86 8.94 13.74 3.54
CA THR A 86 8.45 12.86 2.48
C THR A 86 8.81 11.41 2.77
N LEU A 87 7.87 10.50 2.54
CA LEU A 87 8.11 9.07 2.46
C LEU A 87 8.03 8.69 0.98
N GLY A 88 9.16 8.31 0.39
CA GLY A 88 9.30 8.17 -1.07
C GLY A 88 9.67 9.47 -1.78
N GLY A 89 9.75 9.40 -3.11
CA GLY A 89 10.21 10.50 -3.95
C GLY A 89 9.06 11.39 -4.44
N PHE A 90 9.14 12.69 -4.17
CA PHE A 90 8.24 13.70 -4.71
C PHE A 90 9.02 14.75 -5.50
N ASP A 91 8.42 15.29 -6.57
CA ASP A 91 8.81 16.60 -7.09
C ASP A 91 8.18 17.66 -6.18
N PRO A 92 8.97 18.51 -5.49
CA PRO A 92 8.44 19.53 -4.59
C PRO A 92 7.41 20.47 -5.25
N LYS A 93 7.47 20.64 -6.58
CA LYS A 93 6.53 21.49 -7.31
C LYS A 93 5.10 20.96 -7.32
N THR A 94 4.90 19.64 -7.21
CA THR A 94 3.57 19.03 -7.25
C THR A 94 2.83 19.12 -5.91
N LEU A 95 3.54 19.45 -4.83
CA LEU A 95 3.01 19.43 -3.46
C LEU A 95 2.15 20.64 -3.10
N THR A 96 2.33 21.76 -3.80
CA THR A 96 1.64 23.02 -3.47
C THR A 96 0.12 22.86 -3.63
N SER A 97 -0.64 23.25 -2.60
CA SER A 97 -2.11 23.24 -2.60
C SER A 97 -2.78 21.87 -2.77
N GLN A 98 -2.05 20.77 -2.51
CA GLN A 98 -2.64 19.44 -2.49
C GLN A 98 -3.44 19.19 -1.20
N ARG A 99 -4.52 18.42 -1.32
CA ARG A 99 -5.26 17.92 -0.15
C ARG A 99 -4.54 16.71 0.41
N VAL A 100 -4.41 16.66 1.73
CA VAL A 100 -3.84 15.51 2.44
C VAL A 100 -4.78 15.09 3.56
N ILE A 101 -4.79 13.79 3.85
CA ILE A 101 -5.47 13.23 5.02
C ILE A 101 -4.36 12.87 6.02
N ILE A 102 -4.49 13.36 7.25
CA ILE A 102 -3.53 13.07 8.32
C ILE A 102 -4.14 12.00 9.22
N HIS A 103 -3.42 10.89 9.39
CA HIS A 103 -3.79 9.82 10.29
C HIS A 103 -3.15 10.06 11.67
N GLY A 104 -3.95 10.54 12.62
CA GLY A 104 -3.60 10.62 14.05
C GLY A 104 -3.97 9.35 14.82
N LYS A 105 -3.69 9.36 16.13
CA LYS A 105 -4.26 8.40 17.08
C LYS A 105 -5.74 8.67 17.32
#